data_AF-A0A0G0RPH9-F1
#
_entry.id   AF-A0A0G0RPH9-F1
#
_cell.length_a   1.000
_cell.length_b   1.000
_cell.length_c   1.000
_cell.angle_alpha   90.00
_cell.angle_beta   90.00
_cell.angle_gamma   90.00
#
_symmetry.space_group_name_H-M   'P 1'
#
loop_
_entity.id
_entity.type
_entity.pdbx_description
1 polymer ?
#
loop_
_entity_poly.entity_id
_entity_poly.type
_entity_poly.pdbx_seq_one_letter_code
_entity_poly.pdbx_strand_id
1 'polypeptide(L)'
;MKIYDFAKENATAINYGTGAYPNFSPIFATVSDRSLFTLALDAKTRLSFNFEWVFESNDPKSDLFARELNEVGFKLPDNYKEIRPSVAIDEWREKTNDFIGGIREIL
;
A
#
# COMPACT_ATOMS: atom_id res chain seq x y z
N MET A 1 -9.06 -12.42 -3.63
CA MET A 1 -8.76 -11.17 -4.38
C MET A 1 -7.26 -11.04 -4.32
N LYS A 2 -6.57 -10.91 -5.45
CA LYS A 2 -5.11 -11.11 -5.54
C LYS A 2 -4.28 -10.36 -4.48
N ILE A 3 -4.58 -9.09 -4.21
CA ILE A 3 -3.89 -8.30 -3.17
C ILE A 3 -4.09 -8.91 -1.77
N TYR A 4 -5.31 -9.35 -1.46
CA TYR A 4 -5.61 -10.01 -0.19
C TYR A 4 -4.95 -11.39 -0.08
N ASP A 5 -4.95 -12.15 -1.18
CA ASP A 5 -4.34 -13.48 -1.22
C ASP A 5 -2.81 -13.36 -1.01
N PHE A 6 -2.16 -12.40 -1.67
CA PHE A 6 -0.76 -12.04 -1.44
C PHE A 6 -0.51 -11.62 0.01
N ALA A 7 -1.33 -10.72 0.56
CA ALA A 7 -1.21 -10.27 1.94
C ALA A 7 -1.31 -11.44 2.93
N LYS A 8 -2.24 -12.38 2.72
CA LYS A 8 -2.43 -13.54 3.59
C LYS A 8 -1.21 -14.48 3.60
N GLU A 9 -0.50 -14.56 2.48
CA GLU A 9 0.69 -15.40 2.34
C GLU A 9 1.97 -14.75 2.87
N ASN A 10 2.09 -13.42 2.79
CA ASN A 10 3.36 -12.71 2.99
C ASN A 10 3.37 -11.76 4.19
N ALA A 11 2.21 -11.31 4.67
CA ALA A 11 2.14 -10.39 5.80
C ALA A 11 2.32 -11.13 7.13
N THR A 12 3.02 -10.50 8.06
CA THR A 12 3.15 -10.98 9.44
C THR A 12 1.79 -10.95 10.15
N ALA A 13 0.99 -9.93 9.88
CA ALA A 13 -0.37 -9.78 10.38
C ALA A 13 -1.23 -9.01 9.38
N ILE A 14 -2.55 -9.17 9.46
CA ILE A 14 -3.50 -8.35 8.71
C ILE A 14 -4.43 -7.67 9.70
N ASN A 15 -4.38 -6.34 9.74
CA ASN A 15 -5.33 -5.55 10.51
C ASN A 15 -6.60 -5.34 9.69
N TYR A 16 -7.74 -5.72 10.26
CA TYR A 16 -9.05 -5.49 9.67
C TYR A 16 -9.71 -4.28 10.33
N GLY A 17 -10.06 -3.28 9.53
CA GLY A 17 -10.81 -2.12 9.98
C GLY A 17 -12.30 -2.32 9.73
N THR A 18 -13.11 -2.12 10.77
CA THR A 18 -14.59 -2.15 10.70
C THR A 18 -15.18 -0.75 10.83
N GLY A 19 -14.47 0.28 10.37
CA GLY A 19 -14.96 1.65 10.35
C GLY A 19 -16.16 1.81 9.41
N ALA A 20 -16.43 3.03 8.93
CA ALA A 20 -17.53 3.27 7.99
C ALA A 20 -17.53 2.32 6.77
N TYR A 21 -16.35 1.82 6.38
CA TYR A 21 -16.17 0.80 5.35
C TYR A 21 -15.19 -0.29 5.80
N PRO A 22 -15.46 -1.56 5.46
CA PRO A 22 -14.50 -2.64 5.66
C PRO A 22 -13.19 -2.33 4.97
N ASN A 23 -12.08 -2.54 5.65
CA ASN A 23 -10.76 -2.40 5.06
C ASN A 23 -9.79 -3.43 5.65
N PHE A 24 -8.70 -3.67 4.94
CA PHE A 24 -7.57 -4.41 5.50
C PHE A 24 -6.25 -3.70 5.24
N SER A 25 -5.33 -3.88 6.18
CA SER A 25 -4.00 -3.25 6.19
C SER A 25 -2.97 -4.31 6.62
N PRO A 26 -2.23 -4.91 5.66
CA PRO A 26 -1.22 -5.93 5.97
C PRO A 26 0.06 -5.33 6.55
N ILE A 27 0.51 -5.89 7.67
CA ILE A 27 1.79 -5.54 8.30
C ILE A 27 2.87 -6.50 7.81
N PHE A 28 3.94 -5.94 7.27
CA PHE A 28 5.14 -6.68 6.87
C PHE A 28 6.27 -6.29 7.82
N ALA A 29 6.49 -7.10 8.86
CA ALA A 29 7.40 -6.76 9.95
C ALA A 29 8.88 -6.62 9.53
N THR A 30 9.26 -7.07 8.32
CA THR A 30 10.58 -6.83 7.72
C THR A 30 10.77 -5.38 7.26
N VAL A 31 9.66 -4.67 7.06
CA VAL A 31 9.63 -3.26 6.62
C VAL A 31 9.35 -2.34 7.80
N SER A 32 8.23 -2.56 8.51
CA SER A 32 7.73 -1.69 9.58
C SER A 32 6.72 -2.44 10.46
N ASP A 33 6.45 -1.91 11.66
CA ASP A 33 5.33 -2.34 12.50
C ASP A 33 3.96 -1.81 12.01
N ARG A 34 3.98 -0.98 10.95
CA ARG A 34 2.80 -0.41 10.28
C ARG A 34 2.63 -0.96 8.87
N SER A 35 1.42 -0.80 8.35
CA SER A 35 1.04 -1.29 7.03
C SER A 35 1.50 -0.36 5.91
N LEU A 36 2.19 -0.91 4.90
CA LEU A 36 2.60 -0.19 3.68
C LEU A 36 1.42 0.39 2.89
N PHE A 37 0.32 -0.34 2.85
CA PHE A 37 -0.88 0.07 2.14
C PHE A 37 -2.15 -0.30 2.90
N THR A 38 -3.26 0.32 2.56
CA THR A 38 -4.58 -0.05 3.07
C THR A 38 -5.54 -0.17 1.89
N LEU A 39 -6.25 -1.29 1.81
CA LEU A 39 -7.33 -1.43 0.84
C LEU A 39 -8.67 -1.30 1.55
N ALA A 40 -9.42 -0.25 1.18
CA ALA A 40 -10.78 -0.03 1.66
C ALA A 40 -11.78 -0.56 0.64
N LEU A 41 -12.74 -1.37 1.10
CA LEU A 41 -13.87 -1.88 0.33
C LEU A 41 -15.07 -0.93 0.47
N ASP A 42 -14.86 0.34 0.11
CA ASP A 42 -15.91 1.35 0.04
C ASP A 42 -16.54 1.42 -1.36
N ALA A 43 -17.49 2.34 -1.56
CA ALA A 43 -18.15 2.57 -2.84
C ALA A 43 -17.19 2.97 -3.99
N LYS A 44 -15.95 3.37 -3.69
CA LYS A 44 -14.90 3.72 -4.67
C LYS A 44 -13.74 2.72 -4.69
N THR A 45 -13.77 1.72 -3.80
CA THR A 45 -12.72 0.77 -3.45
C THR A 45 -11.31 1.35 -3.64
N ARG A 46 -10.79 1.99 -2.59
CA ARG A 46 -9.52 2.73 -2.66
C ARG A 46 -8.34 1.91 -2.15
N LEU A 47 -7.24 1.95 -2.91
CA LEU A 47 -5.92 1.52 -2.46
C LEU A 47 -5.15 2.76 -1.99
N SER A 48 -4.75 2.76 -0.72
CA SER A 48 -3.98 3.84 -0.10
C SER A 48 -2.56 3.42 0.16
N PHE A 49 -1.61 4.35 -0.02
CA PHE A 49 -0.19 4.15 0.25
C PHE A 49 0.18 4.94 1.49
N ASN A 50 0.64 4.25 2.54
CA ASN A 50 0.72 4.86 3.86
C ASN A 50 2.14 5.38 4.14
N PHE A 51 2.62 6.33 3.33
CA PHE A 51 3.95 6.91 3.51
C PHE A 51 4.10 7.65 4.83
N GLU A 52 3.12 8.51 5.17
CA GLU A 52 3.13 9.44 6.32
C GLU A 52 3.43 8.82 7.68
N TRP A 53 3.27 7.50 7.82
CA TRP A 53 3.43 6.82 9.11
C TRP A 53 4.33 5.58 9.07
N VAL A 54 4.64 5.01 7.90
CA VAL A 54 5.41 3.74 7.82
C VAL A 54 6.90 4.01 7.93
N PHE A 55 7.35 5.11 7.31
CA PHE A 55 8.74 5.43 7.14
C PHE A 55 9.14 6.61 8.03
N GLU A 56 10.30 6.50 8.66
CA GLU A 56 10.92 7.63 9.34
C GLU A 56 11.47 8.64 8.31
N SER A 57 11.77 9.86 8.77
CA SER A 57 12.39 10.89 7.92
C SER A 57 13.73 10.37 7.36
N ASN A 58 13.85 10.37 6.03
CA ASN A 58 15.01 9.86 5.26
C ASN A 58 15.19 8.33 5.22
N ASP A 59 14.15 7.53 5.48
CA ASP A 59 14.23 6.09 5.25
C ASP A 59 14.38 5.79 3.74
N PRO A 60 15.48 5.12 3.30
CA PRO A 60 15.67 4.77 1.88
C PRO A 60 14.57 3.83 1.35
N LYS A 61 13.89 3.06 2.21
CA LYS A 61 12.74 2.24 1.82
C LYS A 61 11.54 3.10 1.39
N SER A 62 11.44 4.34 1.88
CA SER A 62 10.42 5.28 1.40
C SER A 62 10.65 5.63 -0.07
N ASP A 63 11.90 5.90 -0.46
CA ASP A 63 12.22 6.28 -1.84
C ASP A 63 12.12 5.08 -2.77
N LEU A 64 12.52 3.89 -2.29
CA LEU A 64 12.29 2.62 -2.98
C LEU A 64 10.79 2.40 -3.23
N PHE A 65 9.95 2.52 -2.20
CA PHE A 65 8.51 2.33 -2.35
C PHE A 65 7.91 3.33 -3.35
N ALA A 66 8.31 4.60 -3.29
CA ALA A 66 7.87 5.60 -4.25
C ALA A 66 8.30 5.25 -5.68
N ARG A 67 9.52 4.77 -5.88
CA ARG A 67 10.02 4.31 -7.18
C ARG A 67 9.16 3.15 -7.72
N GLU A 68 8.96 2.09 -6.93
CA GLU A 68 8.17 0.92 -7.34
C GLU A 68 6.73 1.32 -7.70
N LEU A 69 6.10 2.20 -6.91
CA LEU A 69 4.76 2.72 -7.24
C LEU A 69 4.73 3.52 -8.55
N ASN A 70 5.74 4.33 -8.82
CA ASN A 70 5.85 5.10 -10.06
C ASN A 70 6.08 4.19 -11.27
N GLU A 71 6.89 3.13 -11.14
CA GLU A 71 7.14 2.14 -12.21
C GLU A 71 5.87 1.36 -12.57
N VAL A 72 5.04 1.06 -11.58
CA VAL A 72 3.69 0.49 -11.80
C VAL A 72 2.74 1.50 -12.48
N GLY A 73 3.08 2.78 -12.49
CA GLY A 73 2.28 3.84 -13.11
C GLY A 73 1.25 4.48 -12.16
N PHE A 74 1.51 4.49 -10.86
CA PHE A 74 0.80 5.37 -9.92
C PHE A 74 1.46 6.75 -9.91
N LYS A 75 0.65 7.80 -9.96
CA LYS A 75 1.14 9.18 -9.88
C LYS A 75 1.09 9.64 -8.42
N LEU A 76 2.26 9.73 -7.79
CA LEU A 76 2.37 10.27 -6.44
C LEU A 76 2.38 11.81 -6.48
N PRO A 77 1.67 12.49 -5.57
CA PRO A 77 1.75 13.94 -5.42
C PRO A 77 3.09 14.36 -4.81
N ASP A 78 3.55 15.59 -5.04
CA ASP A 78 4.88 16.07 -4.55
C ASP A 78 5.07 15.92 -3.03
N ASN A 79 4.00 16.06 -2.25
CA ASN A 79 4.00 15.93 -0.80
C ASN A 79 3.65 14.51 -0.31
N TYR A 80 3.82 13.47 -1.14
CA TYR A 80 3.40 12.09 -0.82
C TYR A 80 3.95 11.55 0.51
N LYS A 81 5.08 12.06 1.01
CA LYS A 81 5.67 11.65 2.30
C LYS A 81 4.91 12.21 3.51
N GLU A 82 4.13 13.26 3.33
CA GLU A 82 3.42 13.98 4.39
C GLU A 82 1.92 13.64 4.44
N ILE A 83 1.45 12.89 3.44
CA ILE A 83 0.05 12.49 3.32
C ILE A 83 -0.06 10.99 3.06
N ARG A 84 -1.30 10.52 2.95
CA ARG A 84 -1.65 9.19 2.48
C ARG A 84 -2.27 9.25 1.08
N PRO A 85 -1.47 9.20 0.00
CA PRO A 85 -2.00 9.13 -1.35
C PRO A 85 -2.89 7.90 -1.52
N SER A 86 -3.91 8.01 -2.35
CA SER A 86 -4.79 6.88 -2.64
C SER A 86 -5.41 6.96 -4.02
N VAL A 87 -5.63 5.80 -4.62
CA VAL A 87 -6.14 5.63 -5.98
C VAL A 87 -7.42 4.79 -5.97
N ALA A 88 -8.34 5.07 -6.89
CA ALA A 88 -9.60 4.36 -7.04
C ALA A 88 -9.42 3.02 -7.78
N ILE A 89 -10.41 2.13 -7.69
CA ILE A 89 -10.34 0.79 -8.29
C ILE A 89 -9.94 0.77 -9.76
N ASP A 90 -10.45 1.70 -10.56
CA ASP A 90 -10.14 1.77 -12.00
C ASP A 90 -8.68 2.14 -12.27
N GLU A 91 -7.97 2.71 -11.28
CA GLU A 91 -6.56 3.12 -11.40
C GLU A 91 -5.57 2.03 -10.97
N TRP A 92 -5.98 1.08 -10.12
CA TRP A 92 -5.09 0.04 -9.56
C TRP A 92 -5.47 -1.39 -9.94
N ARG A 93 -6.72 -1.68 -10.32
CA ARG A 93 -7.20 -3.05 -10.55
C ARG A 93 -6.39 -3.77 -11.61
N GLU A 94 -6.19 -3.15 -12.77
CA GLU A 94 -5.41 -3.75 -13.88
C GLU A 94 -3.91 -3.83 -13.57
N LYS A 95 -3.43 -3.02 -12.62
CA LYS A 95 -2.02 -2.97 -12.18
C LYS A 95 -1.73 -3.91 -11.00
N THR A 96 -2.70 -4.73 -10.58
CA THR A 96 -2.61 -5.52 -9.34
C THR A 96 -1.37 -6.41 -9.29
N ASN A 97 -1.01 -7.06 -10.39
CA ASN A 97 0.15 -7.95 -10.42
C ASN A 97 1.46 -7.16 -10.27
N ASP A 98 1.60 -6.04 -10.99
CA ASP A 98 2.80 -5.21 -10.96
C ASP A 98 2.94 -4.51 -9.60
N PHE A 99 1.83 -4.05 -9.02
CA PHE A 99 1.80 -3.54 -7.65
C PHE A 99 2.30 -4.58 -6.65
N ILE A 100 1.82 -5.82 -6.72
CA ILE A 100 2.31 -6.91 -5.85
C ILE A 100 3.80 -7.17 -6.09
N GLY A 101 4.26 -7.11 -7.34
CA GLY A 101 5.69 -7.17 -7.68
C GLY A 101 6.49 -6.09 -6.97
N GLY A 102 6.08 -4.83 -7.08
CA GLY A 102 6.74 -3.71 -6.40
C GLY A 102 6.74 -3.84 -4.87
N ILE A 103 5.67 -4.38 -4.26
CA ILE A 103 5.69 -4.66 -2.82
C ILE A 103 6.75 -5.72 -2.48
N ARG A 104 6.91 -6.77 -3.28
CA ARG A 104 7.91 -7.83 -3.03
C ARG A 104 9.35 -7.32 -3.06
N GLU A 105 9.66 -6.31 -3.87
CA GLU A 105 11.00 -5.70 -3.90
C GLU A 105 11.33 -4.92 -2.61
N ILE A 106 10.32 -4.59 -1.81
CA ILE A 106 10.47 -3.84 -0.55
C ILE A 106 10.53 -4.78 0.67
N LEU A 107 9.92 -5.97 0.58
CA LEU A 107 9.81 -6.94 1.67
C LEU A 107 11.16 -7.56 2.05
#